data_AF-A0AAD8EY20-F1
#
_entry.id   AF-A0AAD8EY20-F1
#
_cell.length_a   1.000
_cell.length_b   1.000
_cell.length_c   1.000
_cell.angle_alpha   90.00
_cell.angle_beta   90.00
_cell.angle_gamma   90.00
#
_symmetry.space_group_name_H-M   'P 1'
#
loop_
_entity.id
_entity.type
_entity.pdbx_description
1 polymer ?
#
loop_
_entity_poly.entity_id
_entity_poly.type
_entity_poly.pdbx_seq_one_letter_code
_entity_poly.pdbx_strand_id
1 'polypeptide(L)' 'LPLNPLFQHDNSSKHCRRRKARTVFSDQQLTGLEKRFESQRYLSTPERMELASQLNLSETQ' A
#
# COMPACT_ATOMS: atom_id res chain seq x y z
N LEU A 1 45.11 8.03 -7.35
CA LEU A 1 43.95 8.58 -6.59
C LEU A 1 42.71 7.76 -6.95
N PRO A 2 42.34 6.70 -6.22
CA PRO A 2 41.03 6.08 -6.40
C PRO A 2 39.98 6.90 -5.63
N LEU A 3 39.00 7.43 -6.35
CA LEU A 3 37.82 8.06 -5.78
C LEU A 3 36.94 6.97 -5.18
N ASN A 4 36.79 6.98 -3.85
CA ASN A 4 35.83 6.14 -3.13
C ASN A 4 34.40 6.62 -3.45
N PRO A 5 33.46 5.71 -3.80
CA PRO A 5 32.06 6.07 -3.97
C PRO A 5 31.47 6.58 -2.64
N LEU A 6 31.02 7.83 -2.63
CA LEU A 6 30.22 8.43 -1.55
C LEU A 6 28.79 7.85 -1.54
N PHE A 7 28.66 6.58 -1.21
CA PHE A 7 27.39 6.03 -0.74
C PHE A 7 27.65 5.06 0.42
N GLN A 8 28.20 5.60 1.51
CA GLN A 8 27.99 5.00 2.83
C GLN A 8 26.51 5.19 3.20
N HIS A 9 25.69 4.20 2.83
CA HIS A 9 24.45 3.95 3.55
C HIS A 9 24.80 3.18 4.83
N ASP A 10 25.32 3.90 5.83
CA ASP A 10 25.10 3.46 7.20
C ASP A 10 23.68 3.87 7.59
N ASN A 11 22.79 2.88 7.67
CA ASN A 11 21.84 2.92 8.75
C ASN A 11 21.60 1.50 9.24
N SER A 12 22.45 1.14 10.19
CA SER A 12 22.21 0.11 11.18
C SER A 12 20.81 0.23 11.77
N SER A 13 19.86 -0.51 11.22
CA SER A 13 18.59 -0.79 11.90
C SER A 13 18.07 -2.14 11.44
N LYS A 14 18.52 -3.16 12.19
CA LYS A 14 17.97 -4.50 12.27
C LYS A 14 16.49 -4.41 12.64
N HIS A 15 15.63 -4.19 11.66
CA HIS A 15 14.25 -4.62 11.69
C HIS A 15 14.03 -5.19 10.31
N CYS A 16 14.01 -6.52 10.22
CA CYS A 16 13.33 -7.21 9.13
C CYS A 16 11.96 -6.53 9.02
N ARG A 17 11.78 -5.63 8.05
CA ARG A 17 10.46 -5.06 7.76
C ARG A 17 9.64 -6.26 7.33
N ARG A 18 8.97 -6.88 8.29
CA ARG A 18 8.12 -8.05 8.08
C ARG A 18 7.21 -7.65 6.94
N ARG A 19 7.44 -8.22 5.75
CA ARG A 19 6.66 -7.89 4.58
C ARG A 19 5.21 -8.06 4.99
N LYS A 20 4.42 -6.99 4.85
CA LYS A 20 2.99 -7.06 5.12
C LYS A 20 2.46 -8.22 4.27
N ALA A 21 1.79 -9.17 4.92
CA ALA A 21 1.15 -10.25 4.21
C ALA A 21 0.24 -9.63 3.14
N ARG A 22 0.25 -10.17 1.92
CA ARG A 22 -0.69 -9.71 0.89
C ARG A 22 -2.10 -9.86 1.45
N THR A 23 -2.90 -8.82 1.36
CA THR A 23 -4.32 -8.96 1.71
C THR A 23 -5.00 -9.80 0.65
N VAL A 24 -5.87 -10.67 1.16
CA VAL A 24 -6.90 -11.34 0.39
C VAL A 24 -8.20 -10.61 0.72
N PHE A 25 -8.83 -10.05 -0.30
CA PHE A 25 -10.15 -9.44 -0.19
C PHE A 25 -11.21 -10.54 -0.28
N SER A 26 -12.32 -10.39 0.44
CA SER A 26 -13.50 -11.24 0.25
C SER A 26 -14.20 -10.92 -1.08
N ASP A 27 -15.05 -11.82 -1.58
CA ASP A 27 -15.81 -11.60 -2.82
C ASP A 27 -16.66 -10.31 -2.77
N GLN A 28 -17.22 -9.99 -1.60
CA GLN A 28 -17.98 -8.75 -1.41
C GLN A 28 -17.08 -7.51 -1.51
N GLN A 29 -15.86 -7.59 -0.99
CA GLN A 29 -14.89 -6.49 -1.08
C GLN A 29 -14.40 -6.31 -2.52
N LEU A 30 -14.12 -7.41 -3.23
CA LEU A 30 -13.76 -7.37 -4.65
C LEU A 30 -14.86 -6.73 -5.50
N THR A 31 -16.11 -7.15 -5.32
CA THR A 31 -17.26 -6.59 -6.04
C THR A 31 -17.39 -5.07 -5.79
N GLY A 32 -17.18 -4.63 -4.55
CA GLY A 32 -17.20 -3.21 -4.19
C GLY A 32 -16.06 -2.41 -4.84
N LEU A 33 -14.84 -2.98 -4.87
CA LEU A 33 -13.68 -2.39 -5.55
C LEU A 33 -13.90 -2.31 -7.07
N GLU A 34 -14.40 -3.38 -7.69
CA GLU A 34 -14.70 -3.45 -9.12
C GLU A 34 -15.74 -2.40 -9.51
N LYS A 35 -16.85 -2.31 -8.77
CA LYS A 35 -17.89 -1.31 -9.00
C LYS A 35 -17.35 0.11 -8.91
N ARG A 36 -16.49 0.40 -7.92
CA ARG A 36 -15.87 1.73 -7.81
C ARG A 36 -14.90 1.97 -8.97
N PHE A 37 -14.11 0.97 -9.34
CA PHE A 37 -13.14 1.06 -10.44
C PHE A 37 -13.80 1.29 -11.81
N GLU A 38 -14.98 0.70 -12.06
CA GLU A 38 -15.78 0.96 -13.26
C GLU A 38 -16.15 2.43 -13.39
N SER A 39 -16.57 3.06 -12.28
CA SER A 39 -16.90 4.49 -12.26
C SER A 39 -15.67 5.39 -12.31
N GLN A 40 -14.60 5.03 -11.59
CA GLN A 40 -13.42 5.86 -11.42
C GLN A 40 -12.18 5.00 -11.17
N ARG A 41 -11.29 4.95 -12.17
CA ARG A 41 -10.07 4.12 -12.15
C ARG A 41 -8.99 4.64 -11.19
N TYR A 42 -9.04 5.93 -10.85
CA TYR A 42 -8.06 6.59 -10.00
C TYR A 42 -8.76 7.38 -8.92
N LEU A 43 -8.53 6.98 -7.67
CA LEU A 43 -9.04 7.67 -6.50
C LEU A 43 -7.94 8.54 -5.91
N SER A 44 -8.30 9.76 -5.53
CA SER A 44 -7.46 10.60 -4.68
C SER A 44 -7.28 9.95 -3.30
N THR A 45 -6.27 10.41 -2.55
CA THR A 45 -6.01 9.92 -1.19
C THR A 45 -7.26 9.90 -0.29
N PRO A 46 -8.07 10.97 -0.18
CA PRO A 46 -9.26 10.94 0.66
C PRO A 46 -10.33 9.94 0.16
N GLU A 47 -10.53 9.82 -1.15
CA GLU A 47 -11.50 8.87 -1.70
C GLU A 47 -11.11 7.42 -1.46
N ARG A 48 -9.80 7.11 -1.46
CA ARG A 48 -9.31 5.77 -1.07
C ARG A 48 -9.64 5.45 0.38
N MET A 49 -9.49 6.43 1.26
CA MET A 49 -9.79 6.27 2.70
C MET A 49 -11.27 6.02 2.93
N GLU A 50 -12.12 6.77 2.23
CA GLU A 50 -13.57 6.60 2.30
C GLU A 50 -13.98 5.21 1.78
N LEU A 51 -13.47 4.80 0.63
CA LEU A 51 -13.75 3.47 0.06
C LEU A 51 -13.26 2.35 0.98
N ALA A 52 -12.06 2.49 1.56
CA ALA A 52 -11.52 1.53 2.51
C ALA A 52 -12.43 1.39 3.73
N SER A 53 -12.90 2.51 4.28
CA SER A 53 -13.87 2.54 5.40
C SER A 53 -15.18 1.84 5.02
N GLN A 54 -15.74 2.15 3.84
CA GLN A 54 -16.98 1.51 3.34
C GLN A 54 -16.85 -0.01 3.18
N LEU A 55 -15.68 -0.48 2.76
CA LEU A 55 -15.39 -1.91 2.57
C LEU A 55 -14.79 -2.59 3.82
N ASN A 56 -14.72 -1.87 4.95
CA ASN A 56 -14.08 -2.31 6.20
C ASN A 56 -12.65 -2.85 5.99
N LEU A 57 -11.92 -2.21 5.08
CA LEU A 57 -10.50 -2.47 4.85
C LEU A 57 -9.67 -1.66 5.84
N SER A 58 -8.64 -2.28 6.42
CA SER A 58 -7.74 -1.53 7.30
C SER A 58 -6.95 -0.49 6.50
N GLU A 59 -6.80 0.68 7.10
CA GLU A 59 -6.19 1.93 6.58
C GLU A 59 -4.77 1.78 5.98
N THR A 60 -4.12 0.62 6.14
CA THR A 60 -2.71 0.42 5.77
C THR A 60 -2.41 -0.90 5.05
N GLN A 61 -3.22 -1.26 4.04
CA GLN A 61 -2.77 -2.14 2.96
C GLN A 61 -1.85 -1.42 1.98
#